data_AF-A0A4Z1H1X0-F1
#
_entry.id   AF-A0A4Z1H1X0-F1
#
_cell.length_a   1.000
_cell.length_b   1.000
_cell.length_c   1.000
_cell.angle_alpha   90.00
_cell.angle_beta   90.00
_cell.angle_gamma   90.00
#
_symmetry.space_group_name_H-M   'P 1'
#
loop_
_entity.id
_entity.type
_entity.pdbx_description
1 polymer ?
#
loop_
_entity_poly.entity_id
_entity_poly.type
_entity_poly.pdbx_seq_one_letter_code
_entity_poly.pdbx_strand_id
1 'polypeptide(L)'
;MPGGNKKRKYTRARDPANGRFCAAPKPEPPDPAIAAKPVSEEQYNVLLDKTHPDKEGHLEELKREKSKFEQKEKDVEGLEREVARLTERSRDLDRRRQELKAIHIKEFEQQRQEAEDIKQEQERRVAHLQEIIRENGLEENCDIAWDSNFKEKLKREFRDRRSNCYTSVKVLIVRWASDDLGLSGPIDNLARVFQQSYRFNVARFTIPDFDPANALSSRVQELIGDNSPDTLLIFVYIGHGNIENKSRDAIWSGRHGGPRMPSNGIQTLLEESKSDALLFYDTCHSANTAISLNPPAGSVTELIAACGFETFTRTGNNSFTSVLTRELSSAATQGAVSVSGLYNRVLARLRNHRDRKTNATPVRCTLVSDDDRTSIILEPLLPLPVIASHQSSEFLDGGNAVYNIGIVKRGLKMCDTSVFLKWLLRAPSDVIDVQLRRINIQKQTSSNGGHES
;
A
#
# COMPACT_ATOMS: atom_id res chain seq x y z
N MET A 1 43.39 -16.81 -27.89
CA MET A 1 43.05 -17.81 -28.93
C MET A 1 41.53 -17.97 -28.97
N PRO A 2 40.82 -17.38 -29.94
CA PRO A 2 39.36 -17.46 -30.00
C PRO A 2 38.91 -18.71 -30.76
N GLY A 3 38.17 -19.60 -30.08
CA GLY A 3 37.53 -20.76 -30.69
C GLY A 3 36.25 -20.35 -31.42
N GLY A 4 36.30 -20.33 -32.75
CA GLY A 4 35.18 -19.96 -33.62
C GLY A 4 34.04 -20.97 -33.58
N ASN A 5 32.87 -20.54 -33.10
CA ASN A 5 31.60 -21.24 -33.28
C ASN A 5 31.17 -21.20 -34.76
N LYS A 6 31.49 -22.26 -35.51
CA LYS A 6 30.96 -22.49 -36.86
C LYS A 6 29.47 -22.84 -36.76
N LYS A 7 28.60 -21.85 -36.95
CA LYS A 7 27.15 -22.05 -37.19
C LYS A 7 26.97 -22.88 -38.47
N ARG A 8 26.50 -24.13 -38.35
CA ARG A 8 26.02 -24.94 -39.48
C ARG A 8 24.74 -24.30 -40.03
N LYS A 9 24.85 -23.58 -41.15
CA LYS A 9 23.70 -23.16 -41.97
C LYS A 9 23.19 -24.38 -42.75
N TYR A 10 22.06 -24.95 -42.36
CA TYR A 10 21.30 -25.85 -43.23
C TYR A 10 20.44 -25.00 -44.17
N THR A 11 20.97 -24.67 -45.35
CA THR A 11 20.16 -24.15 -46.46
C THR A 11 19.33 -25.30 -47.03
N ARG A 12 18.04 -25.36 -46.69
CA ARG A 12 17.09 -26.20 -47.44
C ARG A 12 16.91 -25.57 -48.82
N ALA A 13 17.24 -26.31 -49.88
CA ALA A 13 16.94 -25.90 -51.25
C ALA A 13 15.42 -25.91 -51.47
N ARG A 14 14.90 -24.86 -52.13
CA ARG A 14 13.51 -24.78 -52.61
C ARG A 14 13.47 -25.29 -54.05
N ASP A 15 12.39 -25.99 -54.39
CA ASP A 15 12.08 -26.30 -55.78
C ASP A 15 11.74 -25.00 -56.54
N PRO A 16 12.46 -24.66 -57.63
CA PRO A 16 12.30 -23.39 -58.34
C PRO A 16 10.98 -23.27 -59.12
N ALA A 17 10.18 -24.32 -59.28
CA ALA A 17 8.91 -24.24 -60.02
C ALA A 17 7.69 -23.92 -59.12
N ASN A 18 7.74 -24.24 -57.83
CA ASN A 18 6.56 -24.19 -56.94
C ASN A 18 6.88 -23.80 -55.47
N GLY A 19 8.15 -23.54 -55.14
CA GLY A 19 8.56 -22.82 -53.92
C GLY A 19 8.38 -23.55 -52.58
N ARG A 20 7.96 -24.82 -52.56
CA ARG A 20 7.84 -25.63 -51.33
C ARG A 20 9.16 -26.36 -50.99
N PHE A 21 9.34 -26.67 -49.70
CA PHE A 21 10.52 -27.38 -49.19
C PHE A 21 10.29 -28.91 -49.21
N CYS A 22 11.17 -29.66 -49.86
CA CYS A 22 11.12 -31.14 -49.91
C CYS A 22 11.65 -31.77 -48.61
N ALA A 23 11.03 -32.86 -48.15
CA ALA A 23 11.51 -33.68 -47.04
C ALA A 23 12.66 -34.60 -47.51
N ALA A 24 13.68 -34.78 -46.66
CA ALA A 24 14.85 -35.63 -46.98
C ALA A 24 14.47 -37.13 -46.99
N PRO A 25 15.07 -37.96 -47.86
CA PRO A 25 14.82 -39.42 -47.87
C PRO A 25 15.43 -40.09 -46.63
N LYS A 26 14.75 -41.13 -46.10
CA LYS A 26 15.29 -42.01 -45.04
C LYS A 26 16.39 -42.91 -45.62
N PRO A 27 17.52 -43.13 -44.91
CA PRO A 27 18.53 -44.09 -45.33
C PRO A 27 18.06 -45.55 -45.08
N GLU A 28 18.26 -46.41 -46.07
CA GLU A 28 18.10 -47.87 -45.96
C GLU A 28 19.28 -48.50 -45.21
N PRO A 29 19.06 -49.59 -44.45
CA PRO A 29 20.12 -50.28 -43.72
C PRO A 29 21.00 -51.13 -44.66
N PRO A 30 22.30 -51.29 -44.37
CA PRO A 30 23.21 -52.09 -45.19
C PRO A 30 22.98 -53.60 -45.04
N ASP A 31 23.23 -54.31 -46.15
CA ASP A 31 23.08 -55.75 -46.42
C ASP A 31 23.96 -56.64 -45.50
N PRO A 32 23.42 -57.70 -44.85
CA PRO A 32 24.11 -58.50 -43.83
C PRO A 32 25.10 -59.56 -44.39
N ALA A 33 25.69 -59.36 -45.57
CA ALA A 33 26.49 -60.37 -46.27
C ALA A 33 28.02 -60.18 -46.23
N ILE A 34 28.58 -59.51 -45.22
CA ILE A 34 30.03 -59.54 -44.93
C ILE A 34 30.24 -60.11 -43.52
N ALA A 35 30.04 -61.41 -43.41
CA ALA A 35 30.39 -62.19 -42.24
C ALA A 35 31.92 -62.27 -42.11
N ALA A 36 32.47 -61.65 -41.06
CA ALA A 36 33.83 -61.90 -40.61
C ALA A 36 33.98 -63.38 -40.24
N LYS A 37 35.02 -64.03 -40.77
CA LYS A 37 35.33 -65.45 -40.53
C LYS A 37 35.43 -65.72 -39.02
N PRO A 38 34.88 -66.83 -38.49
CA PRO A 38 35.06 -67.18 -37.09
C PRO A 38 36.53 -67.57 -36.85
N VAL A 39 37.19 -66.82 -35.97
CA VAL A 39 38.52 -67.14 -35.43
C VAL A 39 38.38 -68.40 -34.56
N SER A 40 39.24 -69.39 -34.75
CA SER A 40 39.19 -70.63 -33.96
C SER A 40 39.53 -70.34 -32.49
N GLU A 41 38.93 -71.12 -31.58
CA GLU A 41 39.09 -70.99 -30.13
C GLU A 41 40.57 -71.02 -29.69
N GLU A 42 41.40 -71.76 -30.41
CA GLU A 42 42.85 -71.86 -30.20
C GLU A 42 43.58 -70.55 -30.55
N GLN A 43 43.17 -69.85 -31.61
CA GLN A 43 43.74 -68.54 -31.96
C GLN A 43 43.31 -67.45 -30.98
N TYR A 44 42.09 -67.56 -30.42
CA TYR A 44 41.60 -66.67 -29.37
C TYR A 44 42.37 -66.87 -28.05
N ASN A 45 42.61 -68.13 -27.66
CA ASN A 45 43.33 -68.46 -26.43
C ASN A 45 44.81 -68.06 -26.48
N VAL A 46 45.47 -68.20 -27.64
CA VAL A 46 46.86 -67.75 -27.83
C VAL A 46 46.99 -66.23 -27.78
N LEU A 47 45.98 -65.49 -28.25
CA LEU A 47 45.94 -64.03 -28.13
C LEU A 47 45.75 -63.60 -26.67
N LEU A 48 44.85 -64.26 -25.92
CA LEU A 48 44.65 -63.98 -24.49
C LEU A 48 45.90 -64.27 -23.63
N ASP A 49 46.63 -65.35 -23.91
CA ASP A 49 47.86 -65.71 -23.18
C ASP A 49 48.99 -64.69 -23.39
N LYS A 50 49.01 -64.00 -24.54
CA LYS A 50 50.01 -62.96 -24.82
C LYS A 50 49.68 -61.60 -24.19
N THR A 51 48.41 -61.31 -23.93
CA THR A 51 47.98 -60.02 -23.36
C THR A 51 47.79 -60.04 -21.85
N HIS A 52 47.45 -61.17 -21.23
CA HIS A 52 47.21 -61.24 -19.78
C HIS A 52 47.86 -62.48 -19.13
N PRO A 53 49.12 -62.37 -18.66
CA PRO A 53 49.86 -63.51 -18.09
C PRO A 53 49.32 -64.02 -16.74
N ASP A 54 48.49 -63.23 -16.05
CA ASP A 54 47.76 -63.64 -14.84
C ASP A 54 46.26 -63.77 -15.14
N LYS A 55 45.87 -64.97 -15.58
CA LYS A 55 44.48 -65.29 -15.96
C LYS A 55 43.51 -65.21 -14.80
N GLU A 56 43.97 -65.52 -13.59
CA GLU A 56 43.12 -65.60 -12.39
C GLU A 56 42.83 -64.20 -11.86
N GLY A 57 43.84 -63.33 -11.80
CA GLY A 57 43.67 -61.91 -11.47
C GLY A 57 42.74 -61.16 -12.45
N HIS A 58 42.89 -61.41 -13.76
CA HIS A 58 42.02 -60.82 -14.78
C HIS A 58 40.56 -61.31 -14.68
N LEU A 59 40.34 -62.58 -14.31
CA LEU A 59 39.00 -63.13 -14.13
C LEU A 59 38.31 -62.53 -12.89
N GLU A 60 39.04 -62.33 -11.79
CA GLU A 60 38.51 -61.67 -10.59
C GLU A 60 38.21 -60.18 -10.83
N GLU A 61 39.02 -59.50 -11.64
CA GLU A 61 38.73 -58.12 -12.06
C GLU A 61 37.44 -58.05 -12.90
N LEU A 62 37.26 -58.94 -13.87
CA LEU A 62 36.02 -59.05 -14.64
C LEU A 62 34.79 -59.35 -13.77
N LYS A 63 34.91 -60.24 -12.77
CA LYS A 63 33.82 -60.50 -11.81
C LYS A 63 33.48 -59.24 -11.01
N ARG A 64 34.50 -58.49 -10.56
CA ARG A 64 34.30 -57.23 -9.84
C ARG A 64 33.65 -56.16 -10.71
N GLU A 65 34.04 -56.05 -11.97
CA GLU A 65 33.41 -55.13 -12.92
C GLU A 65 31.97 -55.54 -13.22
N LYS A 66 31.70 -56.84 -13.39
CA LYS A 66 30.34 -57.37 -13.56
C LYS A 66 29.45 -57.01 -12.37
N SER A 67 29.89 -57.23 -11.13
CA SER A 67 29.12 -56.84 -9.95
C SER A 67 28.90 -55.32 -9.84
N LYS A 68 29.87 -54.50 -10.26
CA LYS A 68 29.68 -53.03 -10.36
C LYS A 68 28.63 -52.67 -11.41
N PHE A 69 28.59 -53.38 -12.52
CA PHE A 69 27.61 -53.16 -13.59
C PHE A 69 26.20 -53.54 -13.13
N GLU A 70 26.03 -54.71 -12.50
CA GLU A 70 24.77 -55.17 -11.92
C GLU A 70 24.24 -54.20 -10.85
N GLN A 71 25.13 -53.60 -10.04
CA GLN A 71 24.72 -52.58 -9.07
C GLN A 71 24.25 -51.29 -9.76
N LYS A 72 24.97 -50.82 -10.78
CA LYS A 72 24.57 -49.65 -11.56
C LYS A 72 23.25 -49.87 -12.30
N GLU A 73 23.01 -51.08 -12.80
CA GLU A 73 21.75 -51.46 -13.44
C GLU A 73 20.58 -51.32 -12.45
N LYS A 74 20.72 -51.81 -11.21
CA LYS A 74 19.73 -51.61 -10.15
C LYS A 74 19.49 -50.13 -9.81
N ASP A 75 20.56 -49.33 -9.79
CA ASP A 75 20.47 -47.90 -9.52
C ASP A 75 19.72 -47.17 -10.66
N VAL A 76 19.98 -47.56 -11.92
CA VAL A 76 19.26 -47.05 -13.10
C VAL A 76 17.79 -47.39 -13.03
N GLU A 77 17.43 -48.65 -12.72
CA GLU A 77 16.03 -49.03 -12.52
C GLU A 77 15.36 -48.22 -11.38
N GLY A 78 16.11 -47.93 -10.31
CA GLY A 78 15.66 -47.05 -9.22
C GLY A 78 15.34 -45.64 -9.69
N LEU A 79 16.22 -45.05 -10.50
CA LEU A 79 16.03 -43.73 -11.08
C LEU A 79 14.87 -43.70 -12.09
N GLU A 80 14.69 -44.74 -12.90
CA GLU A 80 13.57 -44.84 -13.84
C GLU A 80 12.22 -44.85 -13.11
N ARG A 81 12.11 -45.58 -11.99
CA ARG A 81 10.89 -45.54 -11.16
C ARG A 81 10.64 -44.15 -10.58
N GLU A 82 11.68 -43.44 -10.15
CA GLU A 82 11.54 -42.08 -9.62
C GLU A 82 11.15 -41.06 -10.70
N VAL A 83 11.72 -41.17 -11.90
CA VAL A 83 11.32 -40.36 -13.07
C VAL A 83 9.85 -40.61 -13.42
N ALA A 84 9.38 -41.86 -13.40
CA ALA A 84 7.98 -42.17 -13.63
C ALA A 84 7.07 -41.52 -12.56
N ARG A 85 7.46 -41.59 -11.29
CA ARG A 85 6.73 -40.96 -10.17
C ARG A 85 6.66 -39.44 -10.30
N LEU A 86 7.78 -38.79 -10.63
CA LEU A 86 7.83 -37.33 -10.82
C LEU A 86 7.04 -36.89 -12.05
N THR A 87 7.05 -37.68 -13.12
CA THR A 87 6.25 -37.43 -14.32
C THR A 87 4.76 -37.43 -13.99
N GLU A 88 4.29 -38.41 -13.21
CA GLU A 88 2.89 -38.47 -12.78
C GLU A 88 2.51 -37.28 -11.89
N ARG A 89 3.38 -36.90 -10.96
CA ARG A 89 3.17 -35.71 -10.12
C ARG A 89 3.12 -34.41 -10.93
N SER A 90 3.94 -34.29 -11.97
CA SER A 90 3.89 -33.14 -12.89
C SER A 90 2.54 -33.06 -13.60
N ARG A 91 2.00 -34.19 -14.07
CA ARG A 91 0.68 -34.25 -14.71
C ARG A 91 -0.44 -33.82 -13.77
N ASP A 92 -0.40 -34.22 -12.49
CA ASP A 92 -1.40 -33.78 -11.49
C ASP A 92 -1.32 -32.27 -11.22
N LEU A 93 -0.10 -31.72 -11.14
CA LEU A 93 0.10 -30.28 -10.99
C LEU A 93 -0.42 -29.50 -12.21
N ASP A 94 -0.19 -30.01 -13.42
CA ASP A 94 -0.71 -29.40 -14.64
C ASP A 94 -2.24 -29.44 -14.68
N ARG A 95 -2.87 -30.53 -14.23
CA ARG A 95 -4.33 -30.64 -14.09
C ARG A 95 -4.88 -29.58 -13.12
N ARG A 96 -4.32 -29.47 -11.91
CA ARG A 96 -4.73 -28.45 -10.93
C ARG A 96 -4.53 -27.03 -11.44
N ARG A 97 -3.47 -26.80 -12.20
CA ARG A 97 -3.21 -25.49 -12.84
C ARG A 97 -4.26 -25.15 -13.88
N GLN A 98 -4.73 -26.13 -14.66
CA GLN A 98 -5.81 -25.94 -15.62
C GLN A 98 -7.16 -25.68 -14.93
N GLU A 99 -7.47 -26.42 -13.85
CA GLU A 99 -8.67 -26.19 -13.05
C GLU A 99 -8.71 -24.79 -12.43
N LEU A 100 -7.61 -24.33 -11.83
CA LEU A 100 -7.49 -22.97 -11.30
C LEU A 100 -7.65 -21.91 -12.37
N LYS A 101 -7.09 -22.13 -13.57
CA LYS A 101 -7.28 -21.22 -14.72
C LYS A 101 -8.76 -21.15 -15.12
N ALA A 102 -9.45 -22.29 -15.17
CA ALA A 102 -10.87 -22.32 -15.52
C ALA A 102 -11.74 -21.58 -14.47
N ILE A 103 -11.42 -21.74 -13.19
CA ILE A 103 -12.10 -21.00 -12.10
C ILE A 103 -11.89 -19.49 -12.27
N HIS A 104 -10.65 -19.05 -12.47
CA HIS A 104 -10.35 -17.63 -12.69
C HIS A 104 -11.03 -17.04 -13.93
N ILE A 105 -11.11 -17.80 -15.02
CA ILE A 105 -11.81 -17.36 -16.23
C ILE A 105 -13.30 -17.17 -15.92
N LYS A 106 -13.92 -18.13 -15.21
CA LYS A 106 -15.33 -18.03 -14.82
C LYS A 106 -15.61 -16.86 -13.87
N GLU A 107 -14.74 -16.63 -12.89
CA GLU A 107 -14.82 -15.47 -11.98
C GLU A 107 -14.68 -14.16 -12.76
N PHE A 108 -13.77 -14.09 -13.72
CA PHE A 108 -13.59 -12.92 -14.57
C PHE A 108 -14.80 -12.66 -15.48
N GLU A 109 -15.39 -13.70 -16.06
CA GLU A 109 -16.62 -13.60 -16.84
C GLU A 109 -17.80 -13.13 -15.98
N GLN A 110 -17.92 -13.63 -14.75
CA GLN A 110 -18.94 -13.17 -13.81
C GLN A 110 -18.76 -11.69 -13.46
N GLN A 111 -17.54 -11.27 -13.10
CA GLN A 111 -17.25 -9.86 -12.81
C GLN A 111 -17.52 -8.95 -14.01
N ARG A 112 -17.21 -9.42 -15.22
CA ARG A 112 -17.51 -8.70 -16.46
C ARG A 112 -19.02 -8.55 -16.67
N GLN A 113 -19.80 -9.59 -16.40
CA GLN A 113 -21.26 -9.52 -16.50
C GLN A 113 -21.85 -8.56 -15.46
N GLU A 114 -21.38 -8.62 -14.21
CA GLU A 114 -21.80 -7.69 -13.15
C GLU A 114 -21.47 -6.23 -13.51
N ALA A 115 -20.29 -5.99 -14.11
CA ALA A 115 -19.90 -4.67 -14.58
C ALA A 115 -20.79 -4.17 -15.74
N GLU A 116 -21.18 -5.06 -16.67
CA GLU A 116 -22.09 -4.71 -17.76
C GLU A 116 -23.50 -4.40 -17.23
N ASP A 117 -24.00 -5.15 -16.26
CA ASP A 117 -25.29 -4.89 -15.61
C ASP A 117 -25.29 -3.53 -14.89
N ILE A 118 -24.19 -3.19 -14.19
CA ILE A 118 -23.99 -1.87 -13.56
C ILE A 118 -23.98 -0.76 -14.63
N LYS A 119 -23.27 -0.99 -15.74
CA LYS A 119 -23.19 -0.02 -16.83
C LYS A 119 -24.56 0.21 -17.48
N GLN A 120 -25.33 -0.84 -17.74
CA GLN A 120 -26.69 -0.72 -18.26
C GLN A 120 -27.62 0.01 -17.29
N GLU A 121 -27.50 -0.25 -15.98
CA GLU A 121 -28.25 0.49 -14.96
C GLU A 121 -27.85 1.97 -14.92
N GLN A 122 -26.56 2.29 -15.06
CA GLN A 122 -26.10 3.68 -15.20
C GLN A 122 -26.65 4.33 -16.47
N GLU A 123 -26.62 3.64 -17.61
CA GLU A 123 -27.18 4.14 -18.87
C GLU A 123 -28.69 4.38 -18.76
N ARG A 124 -29.45 3.49 -18.09
CA ARG A 124 -30.87 3.73 -17.78
C ARG A 124 -31.06 4.94 -16.88
N ARG A 125 -30.24 5.13 -15.86
CA ARG A 125 -30.29 6.32 -15.00
C ARG A 125 -29.94 7.59 -15.75
N VAL A 126 -28.95 7.56 -16.63
CA VAL A 126 -28.58 8.69 -17.49
C VAL A 126 -29.71 9.00 -18.46
N ALA A 127 -30.32 8.01 -19.10
CA ALA A 127 -31.47 8.20 -19.98
C ALA A 127 -32.69 8.74 -19.21
N HIS A 128 -32.95 8.24 -18.00
CA HIS A 128 -34.00 8.75 -17.12
C HIS A 128 -33.72 10.19 -16.70
N LEU A 129 -32.47 10.52 -16.36
CA LEU A 129 -32.05 11.89 -16.08
C LEU A 129 -32.16 12.79 -17.31
N GLN A 130 -31.82 12.30 -18.50
CA GLN A 130 -31.99 13.02 -19.76
C GLN A 130 -33.47 13.29 -20.08
N GLU A 131 -34.34 12.33 -19.76
CA GLU A 131 -35.79 12.50 -19.91
C GLU A 131 -36.35 13.49 -18.88
N ILE A 132 -35.91 13.40 -17.62
CA ILE A 132 -36.19 14.43 -16.60
C ILE A 132 -35.68 15.79 -17.07
N ILE A 133 -34.49 15.88 -17.64
CA ILE A 133 -33.90 17.11 -18.18
C ILE A 133 -34.77 17.67 -19.33
N ARG A 134 -35.28 16.81 -20.21
CA ARG A 134 -36.15 17.18 -21.34
C ARG A 134 -37.53 17.64 -20.87
N GLU A 135 -38.13 16.95 -19.90
CA GLU A 135 -39.41 17.32 -19.29
C GLU A 135 -39.33 18.65 -18.52
N ASN A 136 -38.15 18.97 -17.94
CA ASN A 136 -37.96 20.15 -17.10
C ASN A 136 -37.36 21.37 -17.83
N GLY A 137 -37.26 21.36 -19.17
CA GLY A 137 -37.01 22.56 -19.99
C GLY A 137 -35.70 23.31 -19.68
N LEU A 138 -34.56 22.68 -19.95
CA LEU A 138 -33.24 23.33 -19.86
C LEU A 138 -32.97 24.23 -21.08
N GLU A 139 -33.35 25.51 -21.00
CA GLU A 139 -32.75 26.57 -21.85
C GLU A 139 -32.01 27.63 -21.00
N GLU A 140 -30.91 28.12 -21.56
CA GLU A 140 -30.00 29.09 -20.95
C GLU A 140 -30.67 30.46 -20.83
N ASN A 141 -31.01 30.91 -19.61
CA ASN A 141 -30.78 32.29 -19.16
C ASN A 141 -31.11 32.57 -17.67
N CYS A 142 -30.42 33.59 -17.14
CA CYS A 142 -30.64 34.39 -15.91
C CYS A 142 -29.85 34.10 -14.59
N ASP A 143 -28.90 35.00 -14.29
CA ASP A 143 -28.80 35.94 -13.13
C ASP A 143 -28.59 35.48 -11.67
N ILE A 144 -27.93 34.35 -11.42
CA ILE A 144 -27.21 34.14 -10.14
C ILE A 144 -25.77 33.82 -10.49
N ALA A 145 -24.95 34.87 -10.59
CA ALA A 145 -23.52 34.74 -10.76
C ALA A 145 -22.89 34.33 -9.42
N TRP A 146 -22.06 33.28 -9.42
CA TRP A 146 -20.95 33.24 -8.45
C TRP A 146 -20.26 34.60 -8.55
N ASP A 147 -20.17 35.33 -7.44
CA ASP A 147 -19.57 36.65 -7.51
C ASP A 147 -18.15 36.51 -8.10
N SER A 148 -17.75 37.48 -8.92
CA SER A 148 -16.46 37.41 -9.63
C SER A 148 -15.27 37.34 -8.66
N ASN A 149 -15.41 37.93 -7.47
CA ASN A 149 -14.42 37.85 -6.40
C ASN A 149 -14.30 36.42 -5.83
N PHE A 150 -15.38 35.64 -5.72
CA PHE A 150 -15.31 34.22 -5.36
C PHE A 150 -14.51 33.40 -6.39
N LYS A 151 -14.79 33.56 -7.69
CA LYS A 151 -14.08 32.84 -8.75
C LYS A 151 -12.59 33.20 -8.79
N GLU A 152 -12.28 34.49 -8.69
CA GLU A 152 -10.89 34.96 -8.70
C GLU A 152 -10.14 34.55 -7.41
N LYS A 153 -10.82 34.55 -6.26
CA LYS A 153 -10.28 34.05 -5.00
C LYS A 153 -10.01 32.55 -5.07
N LEU A 154 -10.93 31.76 -5.61
CA LEU A 154 -10.72 30.33 -5.87
C LEU A 154 -9.54 30.11 -6.81
N LYS A 155 -9.49 30.75 -7.98
CA LYS A 155 -8.37 30.58 -8.92
C LYS A 155 -7.02 30.91 -8.30
N ARG A 156 -6.94 31.98 -7.49
CA ARG A 156 -5.72 32.37 -6.79
C ARG A 156 -5.34 31.33 -5.74
N GLU A 157 -6.22 31.08 -4.79
CA GLU A 157 -5.94 30.19 -3.65
C GLU A 157 -5.78 28.72 -4.08
N PHE A 158 -6.41 28.30 -5.17
CA PHE A 158 -6.29 26.95 -5.72
C PHE A 158 -4.98 26.76 -6.51
N ARG A 159 -4.44 27.80 -7.15
CA ARG A 159 -3.06 27.75 -7.71
C ARG A 159 -2.00 27.70 -6.63
N ASP A 160 -2.25 28.36 -5.50
CA ASP A 160 -1.35 28.38 -4.34
C ASP A 160 -1.54 27.15 -3.44
N ARG A 161 -2.51 26.28 -3.76
CA ARG A 161 -2.81 25.06 -3.02
C ARG A 161 -1.67 24.06 -3.22
N ARG A 162 -0.79 24.01 -2.23
CA ARG A 162 0.19 22.94 -2.11
C ARG A 162 -0.56 21.62 -1.86
N SER A 163 -0.06 20.54 -2.46
CA SER A 163 -0.51 19.16 -2.20
C SER A 163 -0.55 18.82 -0.70
N ASN A 164 0.31 19.51 0.06
CA ASN A 164 0.41 19.52 1.51
C ASN A 164 -0.02 20.90 2.01
N CYS A 165 -1.11 21.01 2.76
CA CYS A 165 -1.48 22.28 3.39
C CYS A 165 -0.47 22.74 4.46
N TYR A 166 0.45 21.86 4.86
CA TYR A 166 1.49 22.17 5.84
C TYR A 166 2.79 22.58 5.16
N THR A 167 3.29 23.76 5.53
CA THR A 167 4.63 24.23 5.15
C THR A 167 5.73 23.64 6.03
N SER A 168 5.34 23.14 7.21
CA SER A 168 6.24 22.52 8.20
C SER A 168 5.49 21.41 8.95
N VAL A 169 6.19 20.33 9.26
CA VAL A 169 5.68 19.26 10.14
C VAL A 169 6.69 19.03 11.25
N LYS A 170 6.24 19.16 12.49
CA LYS A 170 7.09 18.99 13.69
C LYS A 170 6.62 17.76 14.46
N VAL A 171 7.54 16.86 14.77
CA VAL A 171 7.29 15.60 15.48
C VAL A 171 8.01 15.61 16.81
N LEU A 172 7.31 15.34 17.90
CA LEU A 172 7.89 15.11 19.22
C LEU A 172 7.59 13.69 19.68
N ILE A 173 8.64 12.87 19.79
CA ILE A 173 8.56 11.50 20.32
C ILE A 173 9.02 11.50 21.76
N VAL A 174 8.16 11.04 22.66
CA VAL A 174 8.34 11.16 24.11
C VAL A 174 8.32 9.79 24.76
N ARG A 175 9.28 9.58 25.68
CA ARG A 175 9.34 8.44 26.59
C ARG A 175 9.81 8.91 27.97
N TRP A 176 9.65 8.08 28.99
CA TRP A 176 10.22 8.35 30.31
C TRP A 176 11.72 8.05 30.39
N ALA A 177 12.42 8.77 31.28
CA ALA A 177 13.80 8.47 31.65
C ALA A 177 13.89 7.09 32.32
N SER A 178 12.95 6.80 33.21
CA SER A 178 12.88 5.55 33.97
C SER A 178 12.15 4.40 33.26
N ASP A 179 11.90 4.52 31.95
CA ASP A 179 11.27 3.47 31.14
C ASP A 179 11.97 2.11 31.31
N ASP A 180 11.18 1.05 31.48
CA ASP A 180 11.63 -0.33 31.64
C ASP A 180 11.19 -1.25 30.48
N LEU A 181 10.63 -0.69 29.39
CA LEU A 181 10.06 -1.44 28.26
C LEU A 181 11.06 -1.70 27.12
N GLY A 182 12.27 -1.13 27.17
CA GLY A 182 13.32 -1.36 26.17
C GLY A 182 12.99 -0.78 24.79
N LEU A 183 12.41 0.43 24.76
CA LEU A 183 11.77 1.01 23.57
C LEU A 183 12.70 1.74 22.59
N SER A 184 14.02 1.70 22.81
CA SER A 184 14.99 2.45 21.99
C SER A 184 14.91 2.10 20.50
N GLY A 185 14.94 0.80 20.16
CA GLY A 185 14.85 0.33 18.77
C GLY A 185 13.57 0.77 18.03
N PRO A 186 12.37 0.52 18.59
CA PRO A 186 11.11 1.01 18.03
C PRO A 186 11.06 2.54 17.84
N ILE A 187 11.51 3.31 18.84
CA ILE A 187 11.55 4.78 18.77
C ILE A 187 12.49 5.26 17.67
N ASP A 188 13.66 4.65 17.53
CA ASP A 188 14.62 5.02 16.50
C ASP A 188 14.15 4.69 15.10
N ASN A 189 13.42 3.59 14.93
CA ASN A 189 12.82 3.24 13.65
C ASN A 189 11.70 4.21 13.28
N LEU A 190 10.82 4.55 14.22
CA LEU A 190 9.74 5.51 13.98
C LEU A 190 10.29 6.90 13.63
N ALA A 191 11.24 7.39 14.41
CA ALA A 191 11.91 8.67 14.18
C ALA A 191 12.57 8.71 12.79
N ARG A 192 13.23 7.62 12.40
CA ARG A 192 13.87 7.49 11.10
C ARG A 192 12.86 7.56 9.95
N VAL A 193 11.71 6.92 10.07
CA VAL A 193 10.65 6.99 9.05
C VAL A 193 10.14 8.43 8.89
N PHE A 194 9.84 9.12 10.00
CA PHE A 194 9.43 10.52 9.94
C PHE A 194 10.50 11.43 9.34
N GLN A 195 11.77 11.23 9.72
CA GLN A 195 12.86 12.11 9.28
C GLN A 195 13.30 11.82 7.83
N GLN A 196 13.44 10.55 7.45
CA GLN A 196 14.04 10.17 6.17
C GLN A 196 12.99 9.99 5.07
N SER A 197 11.87 9.34 5.39
CA SER A 197 10.82 9.05 4.41
C SER A 197 9.85 10.22 4.25
N TYR A 198 9.50 10.90 5.35
CA TYR A 198 8.57 12.02 5.33
C TYR A 198 9.23 13.41 5.36
N ARG A 199 10.53 13.50 5.67
CA ARG A 199 11.27 14.76 5.78
C ARG A 199 10.72 15.73 6.83
N PHE A 200 10.11 15.20 7.88
CA PHE A 200 9.58 16.00 9.00
C PHE A 200 10.71 16.41 9.96
N ASN A 201 10.48 17.48 10.72
CA ASN A 201 11.37 17.89 11.81
C ASN A 201 11.09 17.04 13.05
N VAL A 202 12.01 16.15 13.42
CA VAL A 202 11.80 15.17 14.49
C VAL A 202 12.66 15.48 15.70
N ALA A 203 12.02 15.68 16.85
CA ALA A 203 12.64 15.75 18.16
C ALA A 203 12.28 14.52 19.00
N ARG A 204 13.24 14.09 19.82
CA ARG A 204 12.99 13.12 20.90
C ARG A 204 13.09 13.85 22.24
N PHE A 205 12.24 13.49 23.19
CA PHE A 205 12.30 14.01 24.54
C PHE A 205 12.17 12.90 25.56
N THR A 206 12.92 13.03 26.64
CA THR A 206 12.90 12.08 27.76
C THR A 206 12.30 12.79 28.96
N ILE A 207 11.12 12.34 29.39
CA ILE A 207 10.42 12.90 30.54
C ILE A 207 11.25 12.59 31.79
N PRO A 208 11.66 13.61 32.57
CA PRO A 208 12.39 13.39 33.81
C PRO A 208 11.48 12.81 34.89
N ASP A 209 12.06 12.08 35.83
CA ASP A 209 11.31 11.52 36.97
C ASP A 209 10.89 12.60 37.99
N PHE A 210 11.59 13.74 37.98
CA PHE A 210 11.31 14.90 38.81
C PHE A 210 10.67 16.01 37.98
N ASP A 211 9.58 16.57 38.50
CA ASP A 211 8.76 17.59 37.84
C ASP A 211 8.38 17.27 36.37
N PRO A 212 7.84 16.06 36.10
CA PRO A 212 7.59 15.58 34.74
C PRO A 212 6.60 16.46 33.97
N ALA A 213 5.55 16.95 34.64
CA ALA A 213 4.47 17.71 34.03
C ALA A 213 4.96 19.07 33.50
N ASN A 214 5.72 19.83 34.30
CA ASN A 214 6.26 21.12 33.86
C ASN A 214 7.30 20.93 32.76
N ALA A 215 8.19 19.94 32.91
CA ALA A 215 9.24 19.66 31.92
C ALA A 215 8.64 19.28 30.55
N LEU A 216 7.64 18.39 30.52
CA LEU A 216 6.99 17.99 29.29
C LEU A 216 6.12 19.12 28.72
N SER A 217 5.39 19.86 29.55
CA SER A 217 4.57 21.00 29.08
C SER A 217 5.45 22.06 28.42
N SER A 218 6.60 22.39 29.01
CA SER A 218 7.56 23.33 28.42
C SER A 218 8.04 22.85 27.05
N ARG A 219 8.33 21.55 26.91
CA ARG A 219 8.77 20.98 25.64
C ARG A 219 7.67 20.97 24.58
N VAL A 220 6.42 20.75 24.98
CA VAL A 220 5.25 20.79 24.08
C VAL A 220 4.98 22.23 23.63
N GLN A 221 5.13 23.23 24.51
CA GLN A 221 5.04 24.63 24.11
C GLN A 221 6.12 25.01 23.10
N GLU A 222 7.34 24.50 23.25
CA GLU A 222 8.40 24.68 22.25
C GLU A 222 8.08 24.01 20.91
N LEU A 223 7.45 22.82 20.95
CA LEU A 223 6.96 22.14 19.75
C LEU A 223 5.92 23.00 19.01
N ILE A 224 4.95 23.55 19.73
CA ILE A 224 3.93 24.46 19.18
C ILE A 224 4.60 25.69 18.56
N GLY A 225 5.51 26.33 19.30
CA GLY A 225 6.32 27.45 18.80
C GLY A 225 5.49 28.66 18.42
N ASP A 226 5.52 29.04 17.14
CA ASP A 226 4.79 30.18 16.56
C ASP A 226 3.28 29.94 16.42
N ASN A 227 2.80 28.73 16.71
CA ASN A 227 1.39 28.37 16.66
C ASN A 227 0.77 28.65 15.27
N SER A 228 1.52 28.34 14.21
CA SER A 228 1.11 28.59 12.83
C SER A 228 0.05 27.57 12.37
N PRO A 229 -1.05 28.01 11.73
CA PRO A 229 -2.04 27.11 11.15
C PRO A 229 -1.50 26.30 9.96
N ASP A 230 -0.37 26.71 9.38
CA ASP A 230 0.31 26.02 8.27
C ASP A 230 1.31 24.96 8.77
N THR A 231 1.29 24.63 10.05
CA THR A 231 2.13 23.59 10.67
C THR A 231 1.28 22.42 11.13
N LEU A 232 1.75 21.20 10.88
CA LEU A 232 1.23 19.99 11.53
C LEU A 232 2.12 19.62 12.71
N LEU A 233 1.50 19.44 13.88
CA LEU A 233 2.14 18.93 15.08
C LEU A 233 1.86 17.43 15.18
N ILE A 234 2.91 16.62 15.34
CA ILE A 234 2.76 15.19 15.62
C ILE A 234 3.37 14.91 16.99
N PHE A 235 2.55 14.45 17.93
CA PHE A 235 2.99 14.10 19.27
C PHE A 235 2.86 12.60 19.48
N VAL A 236 3.95 11.94 19.89
CA VAL A 236 4.01 10.50 20.10
C VAL A 236 4.40 10.22 21.54
N TYR A 237 3.51 9.61 22.31
CA TYR A 237 3.84 9.06 23.62
C TYR A 237 3.94 7.54 23.54
N ILE A 238 5.06 6.99 24.03
CA ILE A 238 5.30 5.55 24.10
C ILE A 238 5.77 5.23 25.52
N GLY A 239 5.02 4.42 26.25
CA GLY A 239 5.34 4.10 27.64
C GLY A 239 4.18 3.46 28.39
N HIS A 240 4.25 3.49 29.71
CA HIS A 240 3.17 2.99 30.56
C HIS A 240 2.05 4.01 30.72
N GLY A 241 0.86 3.50 30.96
CA GLY A 241 -0.28 4.32 31.30
C GLY A 241 -1.36 3.54 32.02
N ASN A 242 -2.14 4.27 32.78
CA ASN A 242 -3.16 3.72 33.66
C ASN A 242 -4.31 4.73 33.78
N ILE A 243 -5.42 4.30 34.37
CA ILE A 243 -6.52 5.18 34.74
C ILE A 243 -6.48 5.36 36.25
N GLU A 244 -6.49 6.61 36.72
CA GLU A 244 -6.57 6.91 38.14
C GLU A 244 -7.96 6.49 38.67
N ASN A 245 -7.98 5.68 39.74
CA ASN A 245 -9.22 5.04 40.22
C ASN A 245 -10.32 6.03 40.64
N LYS A 246 -9.92 7.22 41.13
CA LYS A 246 -10.86 8.23 41.68
C LYS A 246 -11.36 9.22 40.64
N SER A 247 -10.45 9.90 39.96
CA SER A 247 -10.79 10.93 38.97
C SER A 247 -11.11 10.35 37.60
N ARG A 248 -10.74 9.09 37.34
CA ARG A 248 -10.79 8.46 36.01
C ARG A 248 -9.92 9.15 34.96
N ASP A 249 -8.93 9.94 35.40
CA ASP A 249 -7.97 10.57 34.52
C ASP A 249 -7.00 9.53 33.94
N ALA A 250 -6.60 9.74 32.70
CA ALA A 250 -5.50 9.00 32.11
C ALA A 250 -4.17 9.51 32.69
N ILE A 251 -3.37 8.57 33.19
CA ILE A 251 -2.07 8.79 33.82
C ILE A 251 -0.99 8.15 32.97
N TRP A 252 0.07 8.89 32.69
CA TRP A 252 1.33 8.38 32.13
C TRP A 252 2.33 8.13 33.25
N SER A 253 3.08 7.03 33.16
CA SER A 253 4.06 6.69 34.19
C SER A 253 5.35 6.12 33.60
N GLY A 254 6.47 6.32 34.30
CA GLY A 254 7.76 5.83 33.83
C GLY A 254 7.96 4.33 33.99
N ARG A 255 7.42 3.75 35.07
CA ARG A 255 7.40 2.31 35.34
C ARG A 255 6.27 2.00 36.32
N HIS A 256 5.95 0.72 36.51
CA HIS A 256 4.99 0.34 37.54
C HIS A 256 5.42 0.82 38.93
N GLY A 257 4.55 1.58 39.62
CA GLY A 257 4.86 2.19 40.92
C GLY A 257 5.90 3.33 40.88
N GLY A 258 6.27 3.81 39.69
CA GLY A 258 7.24 4.87 39.46
C GLY A 258 6.63 6.28 39.37
N PRO A 259 7.40 7.26 38.85
CA PRO A 259 6.90 8.61 38.64
C PRO A 259 5.74 8.60 37.66
N ARG A 260 4.76 9.49 37.89
CA ARG A 260 3.50 9.54 37.15
C ARG A 260 3.03 10.98 36.95
N MET A 261 2.30 11.22 35.87
CA MET A 261 1.65 12.51 35.60
C MET A 261 0.31 12.31 34.86
N PRO A 262 -0.67 13.20 35.06
CA PRO A 262 -1.85 13.26 34.20
C PRO A 262 -1.48 13.60 32.76
N SER A 263 -2.11 12.93 31.78
CA SER A 263 -1.86 13.18 30.35
C SER A 263 -2.73 14.30 29.77
N ASN A 264 -3.86 14.61 30.41
CA ASN A 264 -4.85 15.57 29.94
C ASN A 264 -4.26 16.96 29.70
N GLY A 265 -3.45 17.48 30.62
CA GLY A 265 -2.85 18.81 30.47
C GLY A 265 -1.99 18.96 29.21
N ILE A 266 -1.29 17.90 28.81
CA ILE A 266 -0.49 17.88 27.57
C ILE A 266 -1.39 17.84 26.33
N GLN A 267 -2.44 17.03 26.37
CA GLN A 267 -3.40 16.95 25.27
C GLN A 267 -4.12 18.29 25.07
N THR A 268 -4.56 18.94 26.15
CA THR A 268 -5.22 20.26 26.10
C THR A 268 -4.33 21.31 25.42
N LEU A 269 -3.03 21.36 25.73
CA LEU A 269 -2.10 22.27 25.05
C LEU A 269 -2.06 22.08 23.52
N LEU A 270 -2.19 20.83 23.05
CA LEU A 270 -2.19 20.49 21.63
C LEU A 270 -3.55 20.77 20.98
N GLU A 271 -4.65 20.51 21.69
CA GLU A 271 -6.02 20.81 21.24
C GLU A 271 -6.32 22.31 21.16
N GLU A 272 -5.71 23.13 22.01
CA GLU A 272 -5.84 24.60 22.01
C GLU A 272 -4.94 25.29 20.95
N SER A 273 -4.08 24.52 20.28
CA SER A 273 -3.22 25.01 19.21
C SER A 273 -4.03 25.39 17.96
N LYS A 274 -3.57 26.42 17.23
CA LYS A 274 -4.07 26.77 15.89
C LYS A 274 -3.53 25.84 14.81
N SER A 275 -2.42 25.17 15.08
CA SER A 275 -1.89 24.10 14.24
C SER A 275 -2.78 22.86 14.35
N ASP A 276 -2.92 22.12 13.25
CA ASP A 276 -3.50 20.78 13.33
C ASP A 276 -2.55 19.86 14.13
N ALA A 277 -3.12 18.91 14.88
CA ALA A 277 -2.37 18.00 15.73
C ALA A 277 -2.76 16.53 15.48
N LEU A 278 -1.75 15.67 15.35
CA LEU A 278 -1.90 14.22 15.28
C LEU A 278 -1.21 13.57 16.47
N LEU A 279 -1.99 12.86 17.27
CA LEU A 279 -1.55 12.21 18.49
C LEU A 279 -1.42 10.71 18.27
N PHE A 280 -0.28 10.14 18.66
CA PHE A 280 -0.05 8.70 18.70
C PHE A 280 0.25 8.29 20.13
N TYR A 281 -0.64 7.51 20.75
CA TYR A 281 -0.48 7.03 22.12
C TYR A 281 -0.28 5.51 22.12
N ASP A 282 0.95 5.07 22.32
CA ASP A 282 1.30 3.65 22.53
C ASP A 282 1.47 3.38 24.03
N THR A 283 0.33 3.21 24.70
CA THR A 283 0.23 2.97 26.13
C THR A 283 -1.05 2.20 26.46
N CYS A 284 -1.06 1.47 27.57
CA CYS A 284 -2.28 0.87 28.11
C CYS A 284 -3.31 1.96 28.42
N HIS A 285 -4.60 1.64 28.24
CA HIS A 285 -5.74 2.54 28.49
C HIS A 285 -5.75 3.86 27.69
N SER A 286 -5.01 3.91 26.57
CA SER A 286 -4.82 5.12 25.75
C SER A 286 -6.11 5.77 25.22
N ALA A 287 -7.20 5.02 25.03
CA ALA A 287 -8.45 5.59 24.52
C ALA A 287 -9.22 6.43 25.55
N ASN A 288 -8.87 6.36 26.83
CA ASN A 288 -9.53 7.17 27.88
C ASN A 288 -9.21 8.67 27.76
N THR A 289 -8.15 9.01 27.03
CA THR A 289 -7.85 10.40 26.68
C THR A 289 -8.73 10.93 25.56
N ALA A 290 -9.61 10.12 24.95
CA ALA A 290 -10.40 10.53 23.79
C ALA A 290 -11.56 11.51 24.09
N ILE A 291 -11.66 11.99 25.33
CA ILE A 291 -12.68 12.96 25.76
C ILE A 291 -12.07 14.35 25.67
N SER A 292 -12.49 15.15 24.68
CA SER A 292 -12.17 16.58 24.61
C SER A 292 -13.30 17.40 25.25
N LEU A 293 -12.94 18.37 26.08
CA LEU A 293 -13.86 19.27 26.77
C LEU A 293 -13.84 20.63 26.06
N ASN A 294 -14.68 20.80 25.05
CA ASN A 294 -14.96 22.08 24.37
C ASN A 294 -13.70 22.83 23.82
N PRO A 295 -13.03 22.29 22.81
CA PRO A 295 -11.90 22.95 22.17
C PRO A 295 -12.35 24.21 21.37
N PRO A 296 -11.52 25.25 21.28
CA PRO A 296 -11.83 26.42 20.44
C PRO A 296 -11.81 26.06 18.96
N ALA A 297 -12.80 26.55 18.20
CA ALA A 297 -12.94 26.32 16.76
C ALA A 297 -11.74 26.91 15.98
N GLY A 298 -11.03 26.11 15.18
CA GLY A 298 -9.93 26.59 14.35
C GLY A 298 -8.95 25.55 13.79
N SER A 299 -8.76 24.41 14.45
CA SER A 299 -7.80 23.34 14.08
C SER A 299 -8.42 21.94 14.19
N VAL A 300 -7.76 20.93 13.63
CA VAL A 300 -8.12 19.51 13.76
C VAL A 300 -7.14 18.83 14.71
N THR A 301 -7.67 18.09 15.68
CA THR A 301 -6.85 17.15 16.47
C THR A 301 -7.37 15.73 16.27
N GLU A 302 -6.51 14.85 15.76
CA GLU A 302 -6.81 13.42 15.60
C GLU A 302 -5.90 12.58 16.50
N LEU A 303 -6.45 11.52 17.08
CA LEU A 303 -5.76 10.57 17.94
C LEU A 303 -5.82 9.17 17.34
N ILE A 304 -4.68 8.49 17.27
CA ILE A 304 -4.61 7.03 17.15
C ILE A 304 -3.96 6.46 18.42
N ALA A 305 -4.77 5.74 19.17
CA ALA A 305 -4.41 5.07 20.40
C ALA A 305 -4.15 3.57 20.14
N ALA A 306 -3.08 3.01 20.72
CA ALA A 306 -2.71 1.60 20.57
C ALA A 306 -3.72 0.62 21.17
N CYS A 307 -4.46 1.11 22.17
CA CYS A 307 -5.36 0.33 23.01
C CYS A 307 -6.71 1.05 23.15
N GLY A 308 -7.79 0.28 23.05
CA GLY A 308 -9.11 0.70 23.53
C GLY A 308 -9.15 0.86 25.05
N PHE A 309 -10.32 1.27 25.57
CA PHE A 309 -10.56 1.31 27.00
C PHE A 309 -10.25 -0.08 27.61
N GLU A 310 -9.42 -0.13 28.65
CA GLU A 310 -9.19 -1.34 29.46
C GLU A 310 -8.38 -2.49 28.82
N THR A 311 -7.39 -2.21 27.98
CA THR A 311 -6.50 -3.25 27.40
C THR A 311 -5.00 -2.96 27.60
N PHE A 312 -4.17 -4.02 27.58
CA PHE A 312 -2.70 -3.95 27.70
C PHE A 312 -2.03 -3.88 26.32
N THR A 313 -1.01 -3.03 26.16
CA THR A 313 -0.19 -2.96 24.94
C THR A 313 0.96 -3.98 25.00
N ARG A 314 1.29 -4.60 23.86
CA ARG A 314 2.39 -5.58 23.76
C ARG A 314 3.64 -4.92 23.22
N THR A 315 4.80 -5.28 23.78
CA THR A 315 6.11 -4.94 23.22
C THR A 315 6.55 -5.94 22.14
N GLY A 316 7.53 -5.56 21.31
CA GLY A 316 8.13 -6.40 20.26
C GLY A 316 7.64 -6.14 18.83
N ASN A 317 8.03 -7.00 17.88
CA ASN A 317 7.90 -6.74 16.42
C ASN A 317 6.47 -6.51 15.88
N ASN A 318 5.45 -6.82 16.69
CA ASN A 318 4.03 -6.59 16.37
C ASN A 318 3.34 -5.64 17.34
N SER A 319 4.09 -4.89 18.15
CA SER A 319 3.57 -3.76 18.91
C SER A 319 2.89 -2.76 17.98
N PHE A 320 1.99 -1.94 18.52
CA PHE A 320 1.38 -0.85 17.77
C PHE A 320 2.43 0.05 17.10
N THR A 321 3.44 0.53 17.83
CA THR A 321 4.52 1.35 17.25
C THR A 321 5.22 0.67 16.07
N SER A 322 5.57 -0.62 16.19
CA SER A 322 6.21 -1.37 15.10
C SER A 322 5.33 -1.48 13.85
N VAL A 323 4.03 -1.77 14.02
CA VAL A 323 3.09 -1.86 12.90
C VAL A 323 2.85 -0.49 12.28
N LEU A 324 2.62 0.54 13.10
CA LEU A 324 2.48 1.92 12.69
C LEU A 324 3.70 2.37 11.88
N THR A 325 4.90 2.13 12.37
CA THR A 325 6.17 2.47 11.69
C THR A 325 6.23 1.83 10.31
N ARG A 326 5.83 0.56 10.17
CA ARG A 326 5.82 -0.11 8.86
C ARG A 326 4.77 0.48 7.93
N GLU A 327 3.55 0.73 8.42
CA GLU A 327 2.50 1.30 7.57
C GLU A 327 2.82 2.72 7.13
N LEU A 328 3.41 3.54 8.00
CA LEU A 328 3.96 4.85 7.64
C LEU A 328 5.06 4.72 6.58
N SER A 329 6.02 3.82 6.78
CA SER A 329 7.09 3.62 5.79
C SER A 329 6.55 3.16 4.43
N SER A 330 5.53 2.31 4.42
CA SER A 330 4.85 1.86 3.19
C SER A 330 4.10 3.01 2.53
N ALA A 331 3.31 3.76 3.30
CA ALA A 331 2.53 4.88 2.81
C ALA A 331 3.41 5.98 2.21
N ALA A 332 4.56 6.29 2.81
CA ALA A 332 5.50 7.27 2.27
C ALA A 332 5.93 6.99 0.82
N THR A 333 5.98 5.72 0.41
CA THR A 333 6.32 5.34 -0.97
C THR A 333 5.15 5.41 -1.94
N GLN A 334 3.92 5.43 -1.41
CA GLN A 334 2.67 5.42 -2.18
C GLN A 334 2.06 6.83 -2.31
N GLY A 335 2.65 7.85 -1.66
CA GLY A 335 2.19 9.22 -1.66
C GLY A 335 1.43 9.59 -0.39
N ALA A 336 0.34 10.34 -0.54
CA ALA A 336 -0.47 10.83 0.56
C ALA A 336 -1.32 9.73 1.21
N VAL A 337 -1.40 9.73 2.54
CA VAL A 337 -2.28 8.84 3.31
C VAL A 337 -3.05 9.63 4.34
N SER A 338 -4.38 9.51 4.37
CA SER A 338 -5.17 10.07 5.46
C SER A 338 -4.92 9.32 6.75
N VAL A 339 -5.07 9.97 7.90
CA VAL A 339 -5.01 9.33 9.22
C VAL A 339 -6.06 8.20 9.30
N SER A 340 -7.20 8.30 8.60
CA SER A 340 -8.17 7.20 8.44
C SER A 340 -7.61 6.01 7.68
N GLY A 341 -6.99 6.28 6.53
CA GLY A 341 -6.35 5.25 5.74
C GLY A 341 -5.24 4.55 6.53
N LEU A 342 -4.40 5.32 7.23
CA LEU A 342 -3.32 4.81 8.06
C LEU A 342 -3.86 3.93 9.21
N TYR A 343 -4.84 4.42 9.95
CA TYR A 343 -5.51 3.65 11.01
C TYR A 343 -6.06 2.32 10.48
N ASN A 344 -6.78 2.34 9.36
CA ASN A 344 -7.35 1.13 8.77
C ASN A 344 -6.27 0.12 8.37
N ARG A 345 -5.14 0.58 7.82
CA ARG A 345 -3.99 -0.28 7.50
C ARG A 345 -3.37 -0.91 8.76
N VAL A 346 -3.18 -0.11 9.81
CA VAL A 346 -2.66 -0.59 11.11
C VAL A 346 -3.60 -1.61 11.73
N LEU A 347 -4.89 -1.30 11.80
CA LEU A 347 -5.94 -2.18 12.34
C LEU A 347 -6.02 -3.49 11.55
N ALA A 348 -6.10 -3.42 10.22
CA ALA A 348 -6.20 -4.60 9.37
C ALA A 348 -5.03 -5.55 9.62
N ARG A 349 -3.82 -5.01 9.77
CA ARG A 349 -2.65 -5.84 10.00
C ARG A 349 -2.60 -6.44 11.40
N LEU A 350 -2.92 -5.66 12.44
CA LEU A 350 -2.99 -6.17 13.81
C LEU A 350 -4.05 -7.29 13.92
N ARG A 351 -5.19 -7.17 13.23
CA ARG A 351 -6.26 -8.19 13.20
C ARG A 351 -5.91 -9.45 12.42
N ASN A 352 -5.15 -9.31 11.33
CA ASN A 352 -4.77 -10.44 10.46
C ASN A 352 -3.50 -11.17 10.92
N HIS A 353 -2.91 -10.77 12.05
CA HIS A 353 -1.77 -11.47 12.62
C HIS A 353 -2.18 -12.82 13.25
N ARG A 354 -1.29 -13.82 13.20
CA ARG A 354 -1.54 -15.17 13.77
C ARG A 354 -1.87 -15.14 15.27
N ASP A 355 -1.31 -14.17 15.99
CA ASP A 355 -1.51 -13.94 17.42
C ASP A 355 -2.68 -12.99 17.76
N ARG A 356 -3.66 -12.81 16.86
CA ARG A 356 -4.76 -11.82 17.03
C ARG A 356 -5.52 -11.87 18.37
N LYS A 357 -5.50 -13.00 19.08
CA LYS A 357 -6.22 -13.18 20.36
C LYS A 357 -5.66 -12.34 21.50
N THR A 358 -4.43 -11.84 21.39
CA THR A 358 -3.74 -11.06 22.43
C THR A 358 -3.42 -9.63 21.99
N ASN A 359 -3.82 -9.24 20.78
CA ASN A 359 -3.58 -7.89 20.27
C ASN A 359 -4.68 -6.96 20.77
N ALA A 360 -4.28 -5.85 21.39
CA ALA A 360 -5.18 -4.74 21.63
C ALA A 360 -5.72 -4.19 20.31
N THR A 361 -6.99 -3.79 20.31
CA THR A 361 -7.59 -3.13 19.16
C THR A 361 -7.25 -1.64 19.25
N PRO A 362 -6.50 -1.08 18.28
CA PRO A 362 -6.25 0.35 18.27
C PRO A 362 -7.55 1.11 18.09
N VAL A 363 -7.60 2.34 18.58
CA VAL A 363 -8.75 3.23 18.46
C VAL A 363 -8.31 4.49 17.73
N ARG A 364 -9.20 5.03 16.90
CA ARG A 364 -9.02 6.35 16.29
C ARG A 364 -10.17 7.26 16.69
N CYS A 365 -9.83 8.46 17.12
CA CYS A 365 -10.78 9.48 17.54
C CYS A 365 -10.42 10.82 16.88
N THR A 366 -11.43 11.60 16.57
CA THR A 366 -11.25 13.01 16.20
C THR A 366 -11.66 13.81 17.43
N LEU A 367 -10.67 14.41 18.10
CA LEU A 367 -10.83 15.08 19.40
C LEU A 367 -11.35 16.50 19.23
N VAL A 368 -10.83 17.18 18.21
CA VAL A 368 -11.23 18.53 17.81
C VAL A 368 -11.49 18.51 16.31
N SER A 369 -12.64 18.99 15.88
CA SER A 369 -12.95 19.25 14.48
C SER A 369 -14.02 20.32 14.39
N ASP A 370 -13.86 21.30 13.51
CA ASP A 370 -15.03 22.01 12.98
C ASP A 370 -15.85 20.97 12.18
N ASP A 371 -17.19 20.99 12.27
CA ASP A 371 -18.11 19.97 11.70
C ASP A 371 -17.89 19.62 10.21
N ASP A 372 -17.10 20.40 9.48
CA ASP A 372 -16.79 20.25 8.06
C ASP A 372 -15.34 19.81 7.74
N ARG A 373 -14.48 19.47 8.72
CA ARG A 373 -13.07 19.11 8.44
C ARG A 373 -12.84 17.63 8.14
N THR A 374 -12.12 17.36 7.04
CA THR A 374 -11.64 16.03 6.65
C THR A 374 -10.45 15.61 7.50
N SER A 375 -10.25 14.30 7.64
CA SER A 375 -9.08 13.71 8.32
C SER A 375 -7.75 14.29 7.83
N ILE A 376 -6.80 14.48 8.74
CA ILE A 376 -5.42 14.91 8.46
C ILE A 376 -4.81 13.98 7.43
N ILE A 377 -4.04 14.54 6.50
CA ILE A 377 -3.32 13.79 5.47
C ILE A 377 -1.81 13.90 5.73
N LEU A 378 -1.14 12.76 5.70
CA LEU A 378 0.30 12.63 5.80
C LEU A 378 0.88 12.36 4.42
N GLU A 379 1.73 13.24 3.94
CA GLU A 379 2.57 13.01 2.76
C GLU A 379 3.98 13.52 3.02
N PRO A 380 5.01 12.96 2.36
CA PRO A 380 6.37 13.47 2.47
C PRO A 380 6.44 14.97 2.12
N LEU A 381 7.15 15.76 2.94
CA LEU A 381 7.44 17.14 2.58
C LEU A 381 8.33 17.13 1.32
N LEU A 382 7.82 17.75 0.26
CA LEU A 382 8.62 17.98 -0.94
C LEU A 382 9.87 18.80 -0.55
N PRO A 383 11.06 18.45 -1.05
CA PRO A 383 12.21 19.32 -0.89
C PRO A 383 11.82 20.71 -1.43
N LEU A 384 12.19 21.76 -0.67
CA LEU A 384 12.05 23.14 -1.15
C LEU A 384 12.61 23.16 -2.58
N PRO A 385 11.88 23.70 -3.57
CA PRO A 385 12.42 23.77 -4.92
C PRO A 385 13.70 24.60 -4.83
N VAL A 386 14.85 23.92 -4.93
CA VAL A 386 16.04 24.55 -5.46
C VAL A 386 15.58 25.07 -6.82
N ILE A 387 15.73 26.37 -7.04
CA ILE A 387 15.47 27.01 -8.33
C ILE A 387 16.47 26.41 -9.32
N ALA A 388 16.20 25.19 -9.75
CA ALA A 388 16.89 24.49 -10.80
C ALA A 388 16.08 24.82 -12.04
N SER A 389 16.66 25.70 -12.86
CA SER A 389 16.19 26.00 -14.20
C SER A 389 15.77 24.72 -14.91
N HIS A 390 14.55 24.75 -15.45
CA HIS A 390 14.02 23.83 -16.45
C HIS A 390 15.10 23.06 -17.22
N GLN A 391 15.15 21.74 -17.05
CA GLN A 391 15.16 20.81 -18.18
C GLN A 391 14.37 19.55 -17.79
N SER A 392 13.25 19.40 -18.48
CA SER A 392 12.36 18.25 -18.49
C SER A 392 13.11 16.97 -18.84
N SER A 393 12.80 15.87 -18.14
CA SER A 393 13.10 14.51 -18.57
C SER A 393 11.83 13.67 -18.52
N GLU A 394 11.62 12.96 -19.61
CA GLU A 394 10.46 12.20 -20.03
C GLU A 394 10.15 10.99 -19.14
N PHE A 395 8.86 10.77 -18.86
CA PHE A 395 8.07 9.55 -19.08
C PHE A 395 6.92 9.48 -18.05
N LEU A 396 5.68 9.59 -18.53
CA LEU A 396 4.55 8.69 -18.24
C LEU A 396 3.33 9.21 -19.03
N ASP A 397 2.72 8.31 -19.79
CA ASP A 397 1.52 8.52 -20.59
C ASP A 397 0.31 8.70 -19.64
N GLY A 398 0.17 9.91 -19.10
CA GLY A 398 -0.83 10.27 -18.10
C GLY A 398 -1.90 11.18 -18.69
N GLY A 399 -3.01 10.58 -19.16
CA GLY A 399 -4.18 11.35 -19.58
C GLY A 399 -4.83 12.04 -18.38
N ASN A 400 -5.15 13.33 -18.50
CA ASN A 400 -5.93 14.05 -17.50
C ASN A 400 -7.38 13.52 -17.48
N ALA A 401 -7.88 13.11 -16.31
CA ALA A 401 -9.29 12.76 -16.12
C ALA A 401 -10.10 13.99 -15.68
N VAL A 402 -11.27 14.21 -16.28
CA VAL A 402 -12.17 15.32 -15.93
C VAL A 402 -13.42 14.76 -15.25
N TYR A 403 -13.65 15.16 -14.00
CA TYR A 403 -14.84 14.77 -13.22
C TYR A 403 -15.84 15.93 -13.16
N ASN A 404 -17.10 15.66 -13.48
CA ASN A 404 -18.18 16.63 -13.34
C ASN A 404 -18.94 16.37 -12.03
N ILE A 405 -18.88 17.32 -11.08
CA ILE A 405 -19.56 17.22 -9.78
C ILE A 405 -20.72 18.22 -9.74
N GLY A 406 -21.95 17.73 -9.61
CA GLY A 406 -23.14 18.55 -9.44
C GLY A 406 -23.46 18.77 -7.97
N ILE A 407 -23.66 20.02 -7.55
CA ILE A 407 -23.99 20.39 -6.16
C ILE A 407 -25.34 21.11 -6.15
N VAL A 408 -26.29 20.56 -5.40
CA VAL A 408 -27.65 21.10 -5.27
C VAL A 408 -27.88 21.58 -3.84
N LYS A 409 -28.11 22.89 -3.67
CA LYS A 409 -28.39 23.50 -2.36
C LYS A 409 -29.89 23.78 -2.22
N ARG A 410 -30.47 23.44 -1.06
CA ARG A 410 -31.85 23.80 -0.71
C ARG A 410 -31.88 25.25 -0.21
N GLY A 411 -32.27 26.20 -1.08
CA GLY A 411 -32.45 27.62 -0.75
C GLY A 411 -31.72 28.59 -1.70
N LEU A 412 -32.35 29.74 -2.02
CA LEU A 412 -31.89 30.69 -3.06
C LEU A 412 -30.75 31.61 -2.62
N LYS A 413 -30.51 31.81 -1.31
CA LYS A 413 -29.43 32.68 -0.83
C LYS A 413 -28.12 31.90 -0.66
N MET A 414 -27.11 32.30 -1.42
CA MET A 414 -25.70 32.03 -1.11
C MET A 414 -25.31 32.83 0.13
N CYS A 415 -25.53 32.28 1.33
CA CYS A 415 -24.81 32.75 2.52
C CYS A 415 -23.34 32.33 2.45
N ASP A 416 -22.50 33.06 3.18
CA ASP A 416 -21.03 32.97 3.28
C ASP A 416 -20.35 31.95 2.34
N THR A 417 -19.87 32.45 1.20
CA THR A 417 -19.12 31.65 0.23
C THR A 417 -17.77 31.18 0.76
N SER A 418 -17.29 31.69 1.90
CA SER A 418 -16.02 31.27 2.50
C SER A 418 -16.00 29.79 2.88
N VAL A 419 -17.13 29.24 3.33
CA VAL A 419 -17.28 27.81 3.66
C VAL A 419 -17.11 26.97 2.39
N PHE A 420 -17.73 27.40 1.30
CA PHE A 420 -17.67 26.70 0.01
C PHE A 420 -16.28 26.78 -0.62
N LEU A 421 -15.60 27.93 -0.49
CA LEU A 421 -14.21 28.09 -0.92
C LEU A 421 -13.28 27.13 -0.17
N LYS A 422 -13.37 27.10 1.16
CA LYS A 422 -12.58 26.19 2.01
C LYS A 422 -12.82 24.73 1.64
N TRP A 423 -14.06 24.36 1.32
CA TRP A 423 -14.39 23.01 0.88
C TRP A 423 -13.71 22.65 -0.46
N LEU A 424 -13.77 23.54 -1.47
CA LEU A 424 -13.13 23.30 -2.78
C LEU A 424 -11.60 23.23 -2.68
N LEU A 425 -10.98 24.04 -1.81
CA LEU A 425 -9.53 24.03 -1.59
C LEU A 425 -9.02 22.75 -0.90
N ARG A 426 -9.90 21.83 -0.53
CA ARG A 426 -9.55 20.52 0.04
C ARG A 426 -9.66 19.37 -0.96
N ALA A 427 -9.80 19.65 -2.26
CA ALA A 427 -9.73 18.60 -3.26
C ALA A 427 -8.41 17.78 -3.10
N PRO A 428 -8.35 16.53 -3.58
CA PRO A 428 -7.12 15.74 -3.54
C PRO A 428 -5.94 16.41 -4.27
N SER A 429 -4.70 16.16 -3.83
CA SER A 429 -3.48 16.87 -4.30
C SER A 429 -3.18 16.68 -5.79
N ASP A 430 -3.72 15.64 -6.40
CA ASP A 430 -3.68 15.35 -7.83
C ASP A 430 -4.72 16.13 -8.65
N VAL A 431 -5.66 16.85 -8.01
CA VAL A 431 -6.60 17.76 -8.68
C VAL A 431 -5.90 19.07 -9.01
N ILE A 432 -5.55 19.22 -10.29
CA ILE A 432 -4.79 20.35 -10.86
C ILE A 432 -5.63 21.61 -11.14
N ASP A 433 -6.95 21.47 -11.28
CA ASP A 433 -7.86 22.58 -11.58
C ASP A 433 -9.27 22.30 -11.05
N VAL A 434 -10.00 23.35 -10.67
CA VAL A 434 -11.43 23.27 -10.32
C VAL A 434 -12.18 24.33 -11.12
N GLN A 435 -13.09 23.84 -11.96
CA GLN A 435 -13.96 24.69 -12.77
C GLN A 435 -15.37 24.70 -12.20
N LEU A 436 -15.84 25.88 -11.83
CA LEU A 436 -17.21 26.07 -11.39
C LEU A 436 -18.13 26.32 -12.58
N ARG A 437 -18.93 25.30 -12.89
CA ARG A 437 -20.00 25.38 -13.91
C ARG A 437 -21.35 25.43 -13.19
N ARG A 438 -22.24 26.33 -13.64
CA ARG A 438 -23.60 26.45 -13.10
C ARG A 438 -24.54 25.60 -13.94
N ILE A 439 -25.41 24.83 -13.29
CA ILE A 439 -26.46 24.04 -13.93
C ILE A 439 -27.79 24.59 -13.40
N ASN A 440 -28.72 24.92 -14.29
CA ASN A 440 -30.01 25.52 -13.94
C ASN A 440 -31.04 24.42 -13.64
N ILE A 441 -31.84 24.58 -12.59
CA ILE A 441 -32.97 23.69 -12.27
C ILE A 441 -34.18 24.60 -12.06
N GLN A 442 -34.94 24.90 -13.12
CA GLN A 442 -36.24 25.57 -12.97
C GLN A 442 -37.34 24.52 -12.89
N LYS A 443 -38.29 24.76 -11.97
CA LYS A 443 -39.49 23.94 -11.79
C LYS A 443 -40.56 24.52 -12.72
N GLN A 444 -40.98 23.79 -13.77
CA GLN A 444 -42.09 24.25 -14.61
C GLN A 444 -43.36 24.42 -13.75
N THR A 445 -43.90 25.64 -13.69
CA THR A 445 -45.30 25.85 -13.32
C THR A 445 -46.14 25.66 -14.58
N SER A 446 -47.06 24.70 -14.53
CA SER A 446 -48.04 24.43 -15.58
C SER A 446 -48.75 25.72 -16.03
N SER A 447 -48.56 26.09 -17.29
CA SER A 447 -49.36 27.11 -17.97
C SER A 447 -50.80 26.59 -18.12
N ASN A 448 -51.72 27.10 -17.31
CA ASN A 448 -53.16 27.02 -17.60
C ASN A 448 -53.42 27.86 -18.86
N GLY A 449 -53.57 27.19 -20.00
CA GLY A 449 -54.11 27.80 -21.20
C GLY A 449 -55.56 28.19 -20.99
N GLY A 450 -55.83 29.49 -21.04
CA GLY A 450 -57.17 30.01 -21.27
C GLY A 450 -57.60 29.71 -22.70
N HIS A 451 -58.76 29.07 -22.84
CA HIS A 451 -59.56 29.14 -24.05
C HIS A 451 -60.75 30.07 -23.76
N GLU A 452 -60.67 31.30 -24.25
CA GLU A 452 -61.82 32.07 -24.67
C GLU A 452 -62.06 31.80 -26.15
N SER A 453 -63.16 31.11 -26.47
CA SER A 453 -64.12 31.36 -27.55
C SER A 453 -65.14 30.23 -27.58
#